data_AF-A0A5M8P439-F1
#
_entry.id   AF-A0A5M8P439-F1
#
_cell.length_a   1.000
_cell.length_b   1.000
_cell.length_c   1.000
_cell.angle_alpha   90.00
_cell.angle_beta   90.00
_cell.angle_gamma   90.00
#
_symmetry.space_group_name_H-M   'P 1'
#
loop_
_entity.id
_entity.type
_entity.pdbx_description
1 polymer ?
#
loop_
_entity_poly.entity_id
_entity_poly.type
_entity_poly.pdbx_seq_one_letter_code
_entity_poly.pdbx_strand_id
1 'polypeptide(L)'
;MEKIDLIQSVVLKISDLETNKGQIKGLAKNPRFIRDDRYNKLKRSIEESPEMIALRECLVFPYGGKYVIIGGNMRYRAQKELGYTEIVCKIIPPDTPVEALQAYTIKDNSGFGEWDMDALANDWSPEDLANWGVDFDFIEDAAQSEADRKEEKAIRKLVDDFIIPPFSILNTRGKEWQERHKQWVDLGIKSELGREDGITFAKTSQPPIYYQTKNQLAEQFGRKPTHEEIIEELHNKGIEEQKSVSIFDPVLTEISYRWFNVKRGRILDPFAGGSVRGIVAAKLGMQYVGNDLRTEQIIADIQNAKECLFDFDTDKLPIYTTGDSQQIDEILKIENITPQFDMIFSCPPYADLEVYSDRPNDLSNMDYQQFISAYRIIIEKSCKMLKNNRFAVFVVGDIRDKKGVYRNFVGDTIKAFTDCGLQYYNHLILVNQINSLAIRIRRKFQASRKAGKTHQNVLAFYKGEPEEMPAMFEQINMKKAIEQFNKSRENTEIHEEVICFYKGNISDINKEFGNVISDDNPETKVSGNTDTNLE
;
A
#
# COMPACT_ATOMS: atom_id res chain seq x y z
N MET A 1 -23.25 -44.76 -22.11
CA MET A 1 -22.97 -45.30 -20.77
C MET A 1 -23.06 -46.81 -20.87
N GLU A 2 -21.97 -47.53 -20.60
CA GLU A 2 -22.05 -48.97 -20.40
C GLU A 2 -23.03 -49.25 -19.26
N LYS A 3 -23.93 -50.23 -19.43
CA LYS A 3 -24.82 -50.67 -18.35
C LYS A 3 -23.94 -51.29 -17.28
N ILE A 4 -23.87 -50.64 -16.11
CA ILE A 4 -23.25 -51.22 -14.92
C ILE A 4 -24.27 -52.20 -14.33
N ASP A 5 -23.86 -53.45 -14.13
CA ASP A 5 -24.68 -54.43 -13.42
C ASP A 5 -24.83 -54.01 -11.96
N LEU A 6 -26.08 -53.98 -11.49
CA LEU A 6 -26.38 -53.57 -10.11
C LEU A 6 -25.99 -54.69 -9.13
N ILE A 7 -25.20 -54.33 -8.12
CA ILE A 7 -24.82 -55.25 -7.04
C ILE A 7 -25.96 -55.34 -6.03
N GLN A 8 -26.47 -56.55 -5.80
CA GLN A 8 -27.48 -56.82 -4.79
C GLN A 8 -26.88 -56.86 -3.38
N SER A 9 -27.68 -56.47 -2.41
CA SER A 9 -27.32 -56.47 -0.99
C SER A 9 -27.42 -57.89 -0.42
N VAL A 10 -26.49 -58.23 0.44
CA VAL A 10 -26.41 -59.53 1.12
C VAL A 10 -26.32 -59.33 2.62
N VAL A 11 -26.79 -60.30 3.40
CA VAL A 11 -26.65 -60.29 4.86
C VAL A 11 -25.43 -61.12 5.23
N LEU A 12 -24.47 -60.52 5.92
CA LEU A 12 -23.26 -61.17 6.39
C LEU A 12 -23.20 -61.16 7.92
N LYS A 13 -22.64 -62.23 8.50
CA LYS A 13 -22.39 -62.29 9.95
C LYS A 13 -21.25 -61.35 10.31
N ILE A 14 -21.37 -60.65 11.44
CA ILE A 14 -20.30 -59.78 11.94
C ILE A 14 -18.98 -60.53 12.15
N SER A 15 -19.03 -61.83 12.47
CA SER A 15 -17.85 -62.70 12.60
C SER A 15 -17.00 -62.78 11.33
N ASP A 16 -17.63 -62.57 10.18
CA ASP A 16 -17.02 -62.73 8.85
C ASP A 16 -16.51 -61.38 8.31
N LEU A 17 -16.75 -60.29 9.06
CA LEU A 17 -16.38 -58.92 8.72
C LEU A 17 -15.16 -58.45 9.51
N GLU A 18 -14.22 -57.78 8.83
CA GLU A 18 -13.07 -57.15 9.46
C GLU A 18 -12.86 -55.70 8.97
N THR A 19 -12.46 -54.81 9.87
CA THR A 19 -12.11 -53.43 9.50
C THR A 19 -10.81 -53.38 8.70
N ASN A 20 -10.68 -52.47 7.74
CA ASN A 20 -9.42 -52.23 7.05
C ASN A 20 -8.36 -51.60 7.98
N LYS A 21 -7.37 -52.40 8.39
CA LYS A 21 -6.18 -52.02 9.16
C LYS A 21 -4.92 -51.87 8.29
N GLY A 22 -5.06 -51.91 6.96
CA GLY A 22 -3.95 -51.94 6.01
C GLY A 22 -3.52 -53.35 5.58
N GLN A 23 -4.36 -54.37 5.80
CA GLN A 23 -4.05 -55.77 5.45
C GLN A 23 -4.09 -56.05 3.94
N ILE A 24 -4.74 -55.20 3.14
CA ILE A 24 -4.78 -55.33 1.67
C ILE A 24 -3.58 -54.56 1.10
N LYS A 25 -2.68 -55.25 0.40
CA LYS A 25 -1.46 -54.66 -0.17
C LYS A 25 -1.81 -53.48 -1.08
N GLY A 26 -1.27 -52.30 -0.77
CA GLY A 26 -1.52 -51.05 -1.51
C GLY A 26 -2.71 -50.24 -1.01
N LEU A 27 -3.56 -50.77 -0.12
CA LEU A 27 -4.65 -50.02 0.50
C LEU A 27 -4.25 -49.61 1.93
N ALA A 28 -4.04 -48.31 2.16
CA ALA A 28 -3.70 -47.80 3.49
C ALA A 28 -4.85 -48.02 4.49
N LYS A 29 -4.51 -48.04 5.79
CA LYS A 29 -5.49 -48.02 6.88
C LYS A 29 -6.41 -46.80 6.71
N ASN A 30 -7.71 -46.97 6.99
CA ASN A 30 -8.66 -45.87 6.92
C ASN A 30 -8.16 -44.68 7.79
N PRO A 31 -7.88 -43.50 7.20
CA PRO A 31 -7.24 -42.39 7.89
C PRO A 31 -8.20 -41.60 8.82
N ARG A 32 -9.50 -41.91 8.81
CA ARG A 32 -10.50 -41.15 9.57
C ARG A 32 -10.45 -41.51 11.06
N PHE A 33 -10.19 -40.50 11.89
CA PHE A 33 -10.34 -40.56 13.35
C PHE A 33 -11.80 -40.32 13.75
N ILE A 34 -12.28 -41.04 14.76
CA ILE A 34 -13.67 -40.95 15.24
C ILE A 34 -13.68 -40.07 16.49
N ARG A 35 -14.48 -39.00 16.49
CA ARG A 35 -14.79 -38.21 17.69
C ARG A 35 -15.99 -38.84 18.39
N ASP A 36 -15.91 -39.01 19.71
CA ASP A 36 -16.87 -39.79 20.50
C ASP A 36 -18.31 -39.26 20.41
N ASP A 37 -18.51 -37.94 20.30
CA ASP A 37 -19.83 -37.32 20.28
C ASP A 37 -20.66 -37.67 19.01
N ARG A 38 -20.06 -37.54 17.81
CA ARG A 38 -20.73 -37.90 16.55
C ARG A 38 -21.04 -39.40 16.46
N TYR A 39 -20.18 -40.23 17.08
CA TYR A 39 -20.39 -41.67 17.16
C TYR A 39 -21.58 -42.03 18.05
N ASN A 40 -21.75 -41.33 19.18
CA ASN A 40 -22.90 -41.49 20.06
C ASN A 40 -24.21 -41.06 19.41
N LYS A 41 -24.21 -39.95 18.65
CA LYS A 41 -25.38 -39.51 17.85
C LYS A 41 -25.80 -40.56 16.81
N LEU A 42 -24.82 -41.15 16.09
CA LEU A 42 -25.10 -42.24 15.15
C LEU A 42 -25.72 -43.47 15.84
N LYS A 43 -25.22 -43.88 17.01
CA LYS A 43 -25.81 -44.99 17.77
C LYS A 43 -27.26 -44.70 18.14
N ARG A 44 -27.52 -43.52 18.68
CA ARG A 44 -28.86 -43.08 19.07
C ARG A 44 -29.82 -43.08 17.87
N SER A 45 -29.38 -42.59 16.72
CA SER A 45 -30.17 -42.63 15.47
C SER A 45 -30.51 -44.07 15.04
N ILE A 46 -29.59 -45.02 15.23
CA ILE A 46 -29.83 -46.44 14.92
C ILE A 46 -30.84 -47.06 15.91
N GLU A 47 -30.81 -46.67 17.19
CA GLU A 47 -31.78 -47.11 18.20
C GLU A 47 -33.17 -46.51 17.98
N GLU A 48 -33.25 -45.25 17.56
CA GLU A 48 -34.50 -44.52 17.28
C GLU A 48 -35.16 -44.95 15.96
N SER A 49 -34.37 -45.41 14.98
CA SER A 49 -34.85 -45.85 13.67
C SER A 49 -34.15 -47.15 13.22
N PRO A 50 -34.43 -48.30 13.87
CA PRO A 50 -33.77 -49.57 13.61
C PRO A 50 -33.98 -50.09 12.17
N GLU A 51 -35.08 -49.72 11.52
CA GLU A 51 -35.36 -50.03 10.11
C GLU A 51 -34.31 -49.44 9.15
N MET A 52 -33.67 -48.33 9.51
CA MET A 52 -32.61 -47.71 8.69
C MET A 52 -31.38 -48.60 8.53
N ILE A 53 -31.19 -49.57 9.44
CA ILE A 53 -30.15 -50.59 9.33
C ILE A 53 -30.37 -51.49 8.11
N ALA A 54 -31.63 -51.86 7.83
CA ALA A 54 -31.96 -52.74 6.71
C ALA A 54 -31.84 -52.02 5.35
N LEU A 55 -31.91 -50.69 5.36
CA LEU A 55 -31.89 -49.85 4.16
C LEU A 55 -30.50 -49.32 3.78
N ARG A 56 -29.52 -49.39 4.69
CA ARG A 56 -28.19 -48.80 4.51
C ARG A 56 -27.09 -49.86 4.58
N GLU A 57 -26.48 -50.16 3.44
CA GLU A 57 -25.45 -51.20 3.37
C GLU A 57 -24.06 -50.71 3.79
N CYS A 58 -23.19 -51.65 4.21
CA CYS A 58 -21.74 -51.44 4.26
C CYS A 58 -21.07 -51.99 2.99
N LEU A 59 -20.03 -51.31 2.50
CA LEU A 59 -19.26 -51.78 1.34
C LEU A 59 -18.10 -52.66 1.81
N VAL A 60 -18.04 -53.91 1.35
CA VAL A 60 -17.05 -54.89 1.81
C VAL A 60 -16.33 -55.54 0.63
N PHE A 61 -15.04 -55.84 0.80
CA PHE A 61 -14.20 -56.48 -0.21
C PHE A 61 -13.75 -57.87 0.29
N PRO A 62 -13.93 -58.96 -0.49
CA PRO A 62 -13.53 -60.30 -0.08
C PRO A 62 -12.00 -60.42 -0.08
N TYR A 63 -11.40 -60.75 1.06
CA TYR A 63 -9.95 -60.88 1.21
C TYR A 63 -9.59 -61.89 2.31
N GLY A 64 -8.67 -62.81 2.04
CA GLY A 64 -8.13 -63.73 3.05
C GLY A 64 -9.17 -64.67 3.69
N GLY A 65 -10.24 -65.03 2.97
CA GLY A 65 -11.33 -65.87 3.48
C GLY A 65 -12.35 -65.14 4.35
N LYS A 66 -12.27 -63.81 4.44
CA LYS A 66 -13.21 -62.92 5.14
C LYS A 66 -13.59 -61.73 4.27
N TYR A 67 -14.42 -60.83 4.80
CA TYR A 67 -14.84 -59.59 4.13
C TYR A 67 -14.30 -58.35 4.85
N VAL A 68 -13.47 -57.58 4.14
CA VAL A 68 -12.86 -56.36 4.67
C VAL A 68 -13.74 -55.15 4.38
N ILE A 69 -14.05 -54.35 5.39
CA ILE A 69 -14.91 -53.17 5.27
C ILE A 69 -14.14 -52.03 4.62
N ILE A 70 -14.66 -51.56 3.47
CA ILE A 70 -14.14 -50.44 2.69
C ILE A 70 -14.93 -49.17 2.99
N GLY A 71 -16.27 -49.26 3.05
CA GLY A 71 -17.19 -48.16 3.34
C GLY A 71 -18.20 -48.50 4.45
N GLY A 72 -18.69 -47.49 5.17
CA GLY A 72 -19.63 -47.70 6.28
C GLY A 72 -19.00 -48.13 7.62
N ASN A 73 -17.72 -47.87 7.85
CA ASN A 73 -16.98 -48.28 9.07
C ASN A 73 -17.65 -47.85 10.40
N MET A 74 -18.22 -46.65 10.45
CA MET A 74 -18.92 -46.15 11.65
C MET A 74 -20.21 -46.93 11.94
N ARG A 75 -20.95 -47.29 10.89
CA ARG A 75 -22.19 -48.08 10.97
C ARG A 75 -21.92 -49.49 11.46
N TYR A 76 -20.91 -50.17 10.90
CA TYR A 76 -20.44 -51.47 11.39
C TYR A 76 -20.13 -51.42 12.89
N ARG A 77 -19.35 -50.40 13.32
CA ARG A 77 -18.94 -50.28 14.71
C ARG A 77 -20.14 -50.05 15.63
N ALA A 78 -21.06 -49.16 15.25
CA ALA A 78 -22.28 -48.89 16.02
C ALA A 78 -23.14 -50.15 16.15
N GLN A 79 -23.42 -50.86 15.05
CA GLN A 79 -24.22 -52.09 15.08
C GLN A 79 -23.57 -53.20 15.91
N LYS A 80 -22.23 -53.36 15.82
CA LYS A 80 -21.51 -54.35 16.64
C LYS A 80 -21.61 -54.04 18.14
N GLU A 81 -21.48 -52.77 18.53
CA GLU A 81 -21.57 -52.35 19.94
C GLU A 81 -23.01 -52.39 20.47
N LEU A 82 -24.01 -52.20 19.60
CA LEU A 82 -25.44 -52.38 19.91
C LEU A 82 -25.88 -53.85 19.94
N GLY A 83 -24.97 -54.81 19.69
CA GLY A 83 -25.24 -56.25 19.86
C GLY A 83 -25.86 -56.96 18.66
N TYR A 84 -25.90 -56.34 17.48
CA TYR A 84 -26.35 -57.01 16.26
C TYR A 84 -25.38 -58.14 15.86
N THR A 85 -25.89 -59.23 15.29
CA THR A 85 -25.07 -60.37 14.85
C THR A 85 -24.83 -60.38 13.34
N GLU A 86 -25.64 -59.65 12.59
CA GLU A 86 -25.67 -59.63 11.12
C GLU A 86 -25.78 -58.19 10.59
N ILE A 87 -25.21 -57.92 9.43
CA ILE A 87 -25.17 -56.60 8.78
C ILE A 87 -25.46 -56.75 7.29
N VAL A 88 -26.22 -55.81 6.74
CA VAL A 88 -26.48 -55.71 5.30
C VAL A 88 -25.25 -55.10 4.61
N CYS A 89 -24.71 -55.81 3.63
CA CYS A 89 -23.49 -55.46 2.92
C CYS A 89 -23.68 -55.52 1.41
N LYS A 90 -22.89 -54.75 0.68
CA LYS A 90 -22.64 -54.96 -0.76
C LYS A 90 -21.20 -55.44 -0.94
N ILE A 91 -21.06 -56.59 -1.59
CA ILE A 91 -19.75 -57.19 -1.85
C ILE A 91 -19.18 -56.54 -3.11
N ILE A 92 -18.03 -55.88 -2.96
CA ILE A 92 -17.25 -55.32 -4.06
C ILE A 92 -16.64 -56.47 -4.86
N PRO A 93 -16.71 -56.45 -6.21
CA PRO A 93 -16.16 -57.51 -7.05
C PRO A 93 -14.68 -57.81 -6.75
N PRO A 94 -14.26 -59.08 -6.66
CA PRO A 94 -12.88 -59.46 -6.31
C PRO A 94 -11.81 -58.96 -7.27
N ASP A 95 -12.17 -58.68 -8.52
CA ASP A 95 -11.33 -58.15 -9.60
C ASP A 95 -11.17 -56.63 -9.57
N THR A 96 -11.80 -55.95 -8.60
CA THR A 96 -11.69 -54.50 -8.43
C THR A 96 -10.24 -54.08 -8.11
N PRO A 97 -9.63 -53.17 -8.89
CA PRO A 97 -8.27 -52.68 -8.64
C PRO A 97 -8.14 -51.96 -7.29
N VAL A 98 -6.95 -52.03 -6.69
CA VAL A 98 -6.68 -51.44 -5.37
C VAL A 98 -6.85 -49.91 -5.38
N GLU A 99 -6.53 -49.26 -6.48
CA GLU A 99 -6.71 -47.82 -6.69
C GLU A 99 -8.19 -47.42 -6.64
N ALA A 100 -9.07 -48.29 -7.15
CA ALA A 100 -10.52 -48.08 -7.06
C ALA A 100 -11.01 -48.25 -5.61
N LEU A 101 -10.49 -49.24 -4.87
CA LEU A 101 -10.81 -49.42 -3.44
C LEU A 101 -10.35 -48.21 -2.59
N GLN A 102 -9.19 -47.63 -2.90
CA GLN A 102 -8.74 -46.37 -2.29
C GLN A 102 -9.73 -45.23 -2.58
N ALA A 103 -10.11 -45.07 -3.84
CA ALA A 103 -11.06 -44.04 -4.26
C ALA A 103 -12.44 -44.22 -3.59
N TYR A 104 -12.94 -45.45 -3.47
CA TYR A 104 -14.21 -45.74 -2.78
C TYR A 104 -14.14 -45.37 -1.30
N THR A 105 -13.02 -45.68 -0.64
CA THR A 105 -12.80 -45.31 0.77
C THR A 105 -12.86 -43.79 0.96
N ILE A 106 -12.31 -43.01 0.03
CA ILE A 106 -12.36 -41.54 0.11
C ILE A 106 -13.74 -40.99 -0.27
N LYS A 107 -14.33 -41.46 -1.39
CA LYS A 107 -15.61 -40.97 -1.91
C LYS A 107 -16.79 -41.28 -0.99
N ASP A 108 -16.80 -42.42 -0.30
CA ASP A 108 -17.82 -42.76 0.71
C ASP A 108 -17.82 -41.79 1.91
N ASN A 109 -16.72 -41.05 2.11
CA ASN A 109 -16.58 -40.02 3.14
C ASN A 109 -16.85 -38.60 2.62
N SER A 110 -17.02 -38.39 1.32
CA SER A 110 -17.30 -37.08 0.72
C SER A 110 -18.80 -36.93 0.48
N GLY A 111 -19.50 -36.23 1.37
CA GLY A 111 -20.88 -35.80 1.12
C GLY A 111 -20.88 -34.75 0.01
N PHE A 112 -21.51 -35.04 -1.12
CA PHE A 112 -21.72 -34.07 -2.19
C PHE A 112 -23.14 -33.51 -2.06
N GLY A 113 -23.25 -32.24 -1.69
CA GLY A 113 -24.51 -31.53 -1.53
C GLY A 113 -24.34 -30.36 -0.56
N GLU A 114 -24.90 -29.21 -0.92
CA GLU A 114 -25.02 -28.04 -0.04
C GLU A 114 -26.46 -27.95 0.46
N TRP A 115 -26.60 -27.55 1.72
CA TRP A 115 -27.90 -27.34 2.34
C TRP A 115 -28.43 -25.96 1.93
N ASP A 116 -29.67 -25.89 1.44
CA ASP A 116 -30.39 -24.62 1.34
C ASP A 116 -30.84 -24.21 2.74
N MET A 117 -30.05 -23.33 3.35
CA MET A 117 -30.21 -22.93 4.75
C MET A 117 -31.49 -22.14 4.99
N ASP A 118 -31.97 -21.43 3.97
CA ASP A 118 -33.21 -20.66 4.05
C ASP A 118 -34.42 -21.61 4.03
N ALA A 119 -34.40 -22.65 3.19
CA ALA A 119 -35.44 -23.69 3.21
C ALA A 119 -35.43 -24.49 4.52
N LEU A 120 -34.24 -24.85 5.03
CA LEU A 120 -34.11 -25.61 6.28
C LEU A 120 -34.62 -24.84 7.50
N ALA A 121 -34.31 -23.54 7.62
CA ALA A 121 -34.73 -22.71 8.74
C ALA A 121 -36.24 -22.42 8.76
N ASN A 122 -36.89 -22.47 7.59
CA ASN A 122 -38.32 -22.23 7.45
C ASN A 122 -39.17 -23.48 7.73
N ASP A 123 -38.70 -24.65 7.30
CA ASP A 123 -39.52 -25.87 7.29
C ASP A 123 -39.20 -26.87 8.40
N TRP A 124 -38.08 -26.71 9.12
CA TRP A 124 -37.58 -27.73 10.07
C TRP A 124 -37.13 -27.12 11.41
N SER A 125 -37.36 -27.84 12.51
CA SER A 125 -36.93 -27.39 13.84
C SER A 125 -35.42 -27.64 14.05
N PRO A 126 -34.66 -26.69 14.63
CA PRO A 126 -33.24 -26.88 14.90
C PRO A 126 -32.94 -28.08 15.82
N GLU A 127 -33.85 -28.42 16.73
CA GLU A 127 -33.72 -29.56 17.65
C GLU A 127 -33.84 -30.90 16.90
N ASP A 128 -34.77 -31.01 15.95
CA ASP A 128 -34.92 -32.22 15.13
C ASP A 128 -33.73 -32.41 14.18
N LEU A 129 -33.26 -31.32 13.56
CA LEU A 129 -32.09 -31.34 12.68
C LEU A 129 -30.81 -31.77 13.43
N ALA A 130 -30.61 -31.26 14.64
CA ALA A 130 -29.50 -31.65 15.48
C ALA A 130 -29.61 -33.12 15.94
N ASN A 131 -30.82 -33.59 16.26
CA ASN A 131 -31.08 -35.00 16.62
C ASN A 131 -30.83 -35.95 15.44
N TRP A 132 -31.15 -35.56 14.21
CA TRP A 132 -30.89 -36.36 13.00
C TRP A 132 -29.45 -36.28 12.49
N GLY A 133 -28.54 -35.68 13.27
CA GLY A 133 -27.11 -35.69 13.00
C GLY A 133 -26.64 -34.68 11.96
N VAL A 134 -27.42 -33.62 11.71
CA VAL A 134 -26.92 -32.43 11.00
C VAL A 134 -25.94 -31.71 11.94
N ASP A 135 -24.65 -31.77 11.64
CA ASP A 135 -23.59 -31.14 12.44
C ASP A 135 -23.62 -29.60 12.28
N PHE A 136 -24.11 -28.91 13.31
CA PHE A 136 -24.09 -27.44 13.39
C PHE A 136 -22.71 -26.84 13.70
N ASP A 137 -21.69 -27.65 13.99
CA ASP A 137 -20.30 -27.17 14.18
C ASP A 137 -19.68 -26.61 12.88
N PHE A 138 -20.16 -27.01 11.70
CA PHE A 138 -19.79 -26.37 10.43
C PHE A 138 -20.57 -25.08 10.18
N ILE A 139 -21.68 -24.88 10.91
CA ILE A 139 -22.58 -23.74 10.78
C ILE A 139 -22.07 -22.57 11.61
N GLU A 140 -21.43 -22.78 12.77
CA GLU A 140 -20.78 -21.69 13.51
C GLU A 140 -19.56 -21.13 12.76
N ASP A 141 -18.66 -21.96 12.23
CA ASP A 141 -17.50 -21.46 11.46
C ASP A 141 -17.91 -20.86 10.11
N ALA A 142 -18.92 -21.41 9.43
CA ALA A 142 -19.41 -20.86 8.16
C ALA A 142 -20.23 -19.58 8.38
N ALA A 143 -21.14 -19.55 9.37
CA ALA A 143 -21.95 -18.37 9.68
C ALA A 143 -21.11 -17.26 10.33
N GLN A 144 -20.09 -17.59 11.13
CA GLN A 144 -19.10 -16.60 11.60
C GLN A 144 -18.30 -16.09 10.40
N SER A 145 -17.81 -16.96 9.49
CA SER A 145 -17.06 -16.49 8.31
C SER A 145 -17.90 -15.75 7.26
N GLU A 146 -19.22 -15.96 7.23
CA GLU A 146 -20.15 -15.36 6.27
C GLU A 146 -20.84 -14.12 6.85
N ALA A 147 -21.05 -14.06 8.17
CA ALA A 147 -21.35 -12.85 8.92
C ALA A 147 -20.13 -11.92 8.96
N ASP A 148 -18.92 -12.43 9.22
CA ASP A 148 -17.66 -11.66 9.16
C ASP A 148 -17.40 -11.18 7.73
N ARG A 149 -17.71 -11.97 6.68
CA ARG A 149 -17.61 -11.52 5.26
C ARG A 149 -18.70 -10.55 4.84
N LYS A 150 -19.89 -10.60 5.45
CA LYS A 150 -20.97 -9.61 5.24
C LYS A 150 -20.75 -8.34 6.09
N GLU A 151 -20.10 -8.43 7.25
CA GLU A 151 -19.71 -7.32 8.15
C GLU A 151 -18.42 -6.61 7.69
N GLU A 152 -17.40 -7.32 7.20
CA GLU A 152 -16.25 -6.71 6.49
C GLU A 152 -16.67 -5.99 5.21
N LYS A 153 -17.76 -6.42 4.56
CA LYS A 153 -18.37 -5.66 3.45
C LYS A 153 -19.17 -4.44 3.92
N ALA A 154 -19.61 -4.41 5.18
CA ALA A 154 -20.30 -3.27 5.77
C ALA A 154 -19.32 -2.21 6.31
N ILE A 155 -18.13 -2.61 6.75
CA ILE A 155 -17.02 -1.71 7.07
C ILE A 155 -16.20 -1.46 5.80
N ARG A 156 -16.48 -0.35 5.12
CA ARG A 156 -15.63 0.09 4.00
C ARG A 156 -14.19 0.18 4.47
N LYS A 157 -13.24 -0.32 3.66
CA LYS A 157 -11.82 -0.13 3.98
C LYS A 157 -11.52 1.36 3.90
N LEU A 158 -10.62 1.87 4.73
CA LEU A 158 -10.20 3.28 4.66
C LEU A 158 -9.74 3.68 3.25
N VAL A 159 -9.12 2.75 2.52
CA VAL A 159 -8.70 2.91 1.13
C VAL A 159 -9.90 3.16 0.19
N ASP A 160 -11.05 2.56 0.46
CA ASP A 160 -12.26 2.70 -0.37
C ASP A 160 -12.89 4.10 -0.23
N ASP A 161 -12.80 4.70 0.95
CA ASP A 161 -13.35 6.04 1.23
C ASP A 161 -12.34 7.17 0.98
N PHE A 162 -11.04 6.92 1.23
CA PHE A 162 -10.01 7.97 1.24
C PHE A 162 -8.92 7.81 0.18
N ILE A 163 -8.94 6.76 -0.65
CA ILE A 163 -7.91 6.35 -1.62
C ILE A 163 -6.63 5.85 -0.95
N ILE A 164 -6.14 6.57 0.04
CA ILE A 164 -5.05 6.20 0.93
C ILE A 164 -5.58 6.40 2.37
N PRO A 165 -5.27 5.53 3.34
CA PRO A 165 -5.66 5.77 4.72
C PRO A 165 -5.15 7.15 5.20
N PRO A 166 -5.98 8.00 5.83
CA PRO A 166 -5.64 9.38 6.16
C PRO A 166 -4.74 9.47 7.40
N PHE A 167 -3.56 8.85 7.32
CA PHE A 167 -2.53 8.89 8.36
C PHE A 167 -1.48 9.96 8.06
N SER A 168 -0.70 10.32 9.08
CA SER A 168 0.35 11.33 8.98
C SER A 168 1.54 10.89 8.13
N ILE A 169 1.69 9.60 7.78
CA ILE A 169 2.76 9.11 6.92
C ILE A 169 2.17 8.56 5.62
N LEU A 170 2.52 9.21 4.53
CA LEU A 170 2.12 8.85 3.17
C LEU A 170 3.26 8.10 2.51
N ASN A 171 3.15 6.77 2.50
CA ASN A 171 4.19 5.91 1.92
C ASN A 171 4.00 5.75 0.41
N THR A 172 4.74 6.55 -0.38
CA THR A 172 4.67 6.47 -1.85
C THR A 172 5.15 5.14 -2.43
N ARG A 173 5.85 4.32 -1.63
CA ARG A 173 6.38 3.01 -2.04
C ARG A 173 5.35 1.89 -1.91
N GLY A 174 4.22 2.16 -1.24
CA GLY A 174 3.12 1.22 -1.08
C GLY A 174 2.50 0.83 -2.42
N LYS A 175 1.95 -0.39 -2.47
CA LYS A 175 1.35 -0.95 -3.68
C LYS A 175 0.17 -0.08 -4.16
N GLU A 176 -0.69 0.34 -3.24
CA GLU A 176 -1.87 1.16 -3.49
C GLU A 176 -1.50 2.51 -4.11
N TRP A 177 -0.44 3.15 -3.60
CA TRP A 177 0.07 4.42 -4.13
C TRP A 177 0.60 4.24 -5.54
N GLN A 178 1.44 3.22 -5.77
CA GLN A 178 2.05 2.96 -7.08
C GLN A 178 1.00 2.60 -8.14
N GLU A 179 -0.01 1.81 -7.79
CA GLU A 179 -1.12 1.49 -8.69
C GLU A 179 -1.93 2.73 -9.05
N ARG A 180 -2.25 3.59 -8.07
CA ARG A 180 -2.97 4.84 -8.33
C ARG A 180 -2.13 5.84 -9.13
N HIS A 181 -0.84 5.92 -8.84
CA HIS A 181 0.10 6.75 -9.58
C HIS A 181 0.17 6.33 -11.05
N LYS A 182 0.26 5.03 -11.32
CA LYS A 182 0.24 4.50 -12.69
C LYS A 182 -1.04 4.90 -13.43
N GLN A 183 -2.21 4.78 -12.79
CA GLN A 183 -3.48 5.20 -13.40
C GLN A 183 -3.47 6.68 -13.82
N TRP A 184 -2.83 7.56 -13.05
CA TRP A 184 -2.68 8.97 -13.41
C TRP A 184 -1.69 9.18 -14.56
N VAL A 185 -0.54 8.51 -14.55
CA VAL A 185 0.47 8.61 -15.61
C VAL A 185 -0.07 8.08 -16.95
N ASP A 186 -0.86 7.00 -16.92
CA ASP A 186 -1.49 6.40 -18.11
C ASP A 186 -2.48 7.37 -18.81
N LEU A 187 -2.89 8.48 -18.16
CA LEU A 187 -3.67 9.55 -18.79
C LEU A 187 -2.84 10.52 -19.63
N GLY A 188 -1.52 10.30 -19.75
CA GLY A 188 -0.63 11.09 -20.60
C GLY A 188 -0.12 12.37 -19.94
N ILE A 189 -0.07 12.44 -18.61
CA ILE A 189 0.53 13.56 -17.88
C ILE A 189 2.04 13.59 -18.16
N LYS A 190 2.54 14.68 -18.72
CA LYS A 190 3.94 14.88 -19.18
C LYS A 190 4.50 16.16 -18.59
N SER A 191 4.81 16.15 -17.29
CA SER A 191 5.28 17.34 -16.57
C SER A 191 6.79 17.54 -16.60
N GLU A 192 7.51 16.68 -17.31
CA GLU A 192 8.93 16.83 -17.63
C GLU A 192 9.18 17.84 -18.77
N LEU A 193 8.17 18.13 -19.60
CA LEU A 193 8.27 19.06 -20.72
C LEU A 193 8.29 20.52 -20.22
N GLY A 194 9.21 21.34 -20.76
CA GLY A 194 9.38 22.75 -20.38
C GLY A 194 10.48 23.03 -19.35
N ARG A 195 11.06 21.99 -18.74
CA ARG A 195 12.24 22.08 -17.87
C ARG A 195 13.50 21.75 -18.67
N GLU A 196 14.52 22.62 -18.62
CA GLU A 196 15.83 22.27 -19.19
C GLU A 196 16.41 21.05 -18.44
N ASP A 197 17.10 20.19 -19.19
CA ASP A 197 17.74 18.98 -18.69
C ASP A 197 18.70 19.33 -17.51
N GLY A 198 18.54 18.67 -16.35
CA GLY A 198 19.56 18.69 -15.27
C GLY A 198 19.30 19.56 -14.03
N ILE A 199 18.07 20.06 -13.81
CA ILE A 199 17.78 21.01 -12.70
C ILE A 199 17.81 20.38 -11.28
N THR A 200 17.55 19.07 -11.13
CA THR A 200 17.29 18.46 -9.80
C THR A 200 18.52 17.81 -9.15
N PHE A 201 19.61 17.70 -9.90
CA PHE A 201 20.88 17.27 -9.35
C PHE A 201 21.97 18.22 -9.84
N ALA A 202 22.73 18.78 -8.89
CA ALA A 202 24.08 19.23 -9.21
C ALA A 202 24.76 18.13 -10.04
N LYS A 203 25.48 18.50 -11.11
CA LYS A 203 26.28 17.65 -12.05
C LYS A 203 27.19 16.59 -11.39
N THR A 204 27.16 16.49 -10.05
CA THR A 204 27.84 15.61 -9.11
C THR A 204 26.97 14.46 -8.57
N SER A 205 25.82 14.13 -9.16
CA SER A 205 24.94 13.05 -8.68
C SER A 205 24.82 11.89 -9.66
N GLN A 206 25.89 11.65 -10.39
CA GLN A 206 25.94 10.67 -11.45
C GLN A 206 26.21 9.26 -10.89
N PRO A 207 25.76 8.19 -11.57
CA PRO A 207 25.96 6.81 -11.12
C PRO A 207 27.45 6.47 -10.95
N PRO A 208 27.83 5.43 -10.18
CA PRO A 208 29.24 5.07 -9.94
C PRO A 208 30.08 4.97 -11.22
N ILE A 209 29.46 4.50 -12.31
CA ILE A 209 30.09 4.38 -13.63
C ILE A 209 30.53 5.72 -14.21
N TYR A 210 29.81 6.82 -13.93
CA TYR A 210 30.21 8.15 -14.34
C TYR A 210 31.54 8.57 -13.70
N TYR A 211 31.73 8.28 -12.41
CA TYR A 211 32.98 8.59 -11.72
C TYR A 211 34.14 7.70 -12.18
N GLN A 212 33.85 6.44 -12.50
CA GLN A 212 34.84 5.52 -13.09
C GLN A 212 35.30 6.04 -14.45
N THR A 213 34.35 6.39 -15.33
CA THR A 213 34.65 6.99 -16.65
C THR A 213 35.40 8.31 -16.51
N LYS A 214 34.99 9.17 -15.58
CA LYS A 214 35.70 10.43 -15.28
C LYS A 214 37.15 10.20 -14.87
N ASN A 215 37.41 9.22 -14.01
CA ASN A 215 38.77 8.94 -13.54
C ASN A 215 39.62 8.32 -14.66
N GLN A 216 39.06 7.41 -15.46
CA GLN A 216 39.74 6.85 -16.65
C GLN A 216 40.12 7.94 -17.65
N LEU A 217 39.17 8.82 -18.00
CA LEU A 217 39.44 9.92 -18.93
C LEU A 217 40.44 10.93 -18.35
N ALA A 218 40.43 11.16 -17.03
CA ALA A 218 41.40 12.03 -16.39
C ALA A 218 42.84 11.49 -16.45
N GLU A 219 43.00 10.17 -16.30
CA GLU A 219 44.29 9.49 -16.48
C GLU A 219 44.72 9.51 -17.95
N GLN A 220 43.80 9.26 -18.88
CA GLN A 220 44.09 9.24 -20.32
C GLN A 220 44.48 10.61 -20.88
N PHE A 221 43.80 11.67 -20.44
CA PHE A 221 44.02 13.03 -20.96
C PHE A 221 45.10 13.79 -20.20
N GLY A 222 45.55 13.29 -19.04
CA GLY A 222 46.46 14.03 -18.15
C GLY A 222 45.88 15.35 -17.62
N ARG A 223 44.57 15.56 -17.79
CA ARG A 223 43.82 16.73 -17.31
C ARG A 223 42.44 16.30 -16.87
N LYS A 224 41.74 17.16 -16.13
CA LYS A 224 40.33 16.91 -15.80
C LYS A 224 39.49 16.93 -17.09
N PRO A 225 38.72 15.87 -17.40
CA PRO A 225 37.83 15.83 -18.55
C PRO A 225 36.63 16.76 -18.31
N THR A 226 36.09 17.34 -19.40
CA THR A 226 34.87 18.13 -19.37
C THR A 226 33.64 17.24 -19.18
N HIS A 227 32.50 17.86 -18.88
CA HIS A 227 31.27 17.11 -18.69
C HIS A 227 30.79 16.46 -20.00
N GLU A 228 30.93 17.15 -21.14
CA GLU A 228 30.57 16.59 -22.45
C GLU A 228 31.43 15.37 -22.80
N GLU A 229 32.74 15.43 -22.53
CA GLU A 229 33.67 14.32 -22.80
C GLU A 229 33.31 13.05 -22.01
N ILE A 230 32.81 13.21 -20.78
CA ILE A 230 32.38 12.06 -19.96
C ILE A 230 31.06 11.49 -20.47
N ILE A 231 30.13 12.33 -20.91
CA ILE A 231 28.83 11.89 -21.44
C ILE A 231 29.01 11.17 -22.78
N GLU A 232 29.84 11.70 -23.67
CA GLU A 232 30.14 11.08 -24.97
C GLU A 232 30.74 9.68 -24.78
N GLU A 233 31.65 9.51 -23.84
CA GLU A 233 32.24 8.20 -23.51
C GLU A 233 31.23 7.24 -22.87
N LEU A 234 30.27 7.75 -22.07
CA LEU A 234 29.18 6.93 -21.53
C LEU A 234 28.21 6.48 -22.63
N HIS A 235 27.88 7.35 -23.57
CA HIS A 235 27.06 7.03 -24.75
C HIS A 235 27.77 6.00 -25.65
N ASN A 236 29.08 6.14 -25.87
CA ASN A 236 29.88 5.15 -26.59
C ASN A 236 29.86 3.77 -25.92
N LYS A 237 29.70 3.73 -24.58
CA LYS A 237 29.52 2.51 -23.78
C LYS A 237 28.08 2.00 -23.71
N GLY A 238 27.15 2.64 -24.44
CA GLY A 238 25.74 2.26 -24.46
C GLY A 238 24.99 2.58 -23.17
N ILE A 239 25.49 3.51 -22.35
CA ILE A 239 24.90 3.92 -21.08
C ILE A 239 24.20 5.27 -21.31
N GLU A 240 22.86 5.24 -21.33
CA GLU A 240 22.06 6.46 -21.40
C GLU A 240 22.09 7.25 -20.09
N GLU A 241 22.06 8.57 -20.21
CA GLU A 241 21.99 9.47 -19.07
C GLU A 241 20.67 9.26 -18.29
N GLN A 242 20.76 9.10 -16.97
CA GLN A 242 19.58 9.15 -16.11
C GLN A 242 19.07 10.58 -16.01
N LYS A 243 18.21 10.96 -16.96
CA LYS A 243 17.47 12.22 -16.92
C LYS A 243 16.39 12.12 -15.84
N SER A 244 16.59 12.75 -14.68
CA SER A 244 15.55 12.85 -13.65
C SER A 244 14.98 14.26 -13.61
N VAL A 245 13.82 14.46 -14.23
CA VAL A 245 13.01 15.66 -13.98
C VAL A 245 12.11 15.37 -12.78
N SER A 246 12.09 16.25 -11.78
CA SER A 246 11.24 16.10 -10.59
C SER A 246 9.79 16.39 -10.96
N ILE A 247 9.03 15.33 -11.23
CA ILE A 247 7.60 15.40 -11.52
C ILE A 247 6.83 15.41 -10.19
N PHE A 248 5.85 16.30 -10.06
CA PHE A 248 5.01 16.36 -8.86
C PHE A 248 4.08 15.14 -8.80
N ASP A 249 3.87 14.58 -7.62
CA ASP A 249 3.11 13.33 -7.49
C ASP A 249 1.59 13.56 -7.70
N PRO A 250 0.96 12.90 -8.69
CA PRO A 250 -0.47 13.07 -8.98
C PRO A 250 -1.39 12.45 -7.92
N VAL A 251 -0.94 11.41 -7.20
CA VAL A 251 -1.71 10.80 -6.10
C VAL A 251 -1.75 11.74 -4.91
N LEU A 252 -0.61 12.34 -4.55
CA LEU A 252 -0.56 13.38 -3.52
C LEU A 252 -1.48 14.55 -3.85
N THR A 253 -1.48 14.96 -5.12
CA THR A 253 -2.38 16.02 -5.62
C THR A 253 -3.84 15.64 -5.41
N GLU A 254 -4.24 14.44 -5.83
CA GLU A 254 -5.61 13.95 -5.69
C GLU A 254 -6.07 13.90 -4.22
N ILE A 255 -5.27 13.29 -3.33
CA ILE A 255 -5.66 13.18 -1.92
C ILE A 255 -5.69 14.56 -1.25
N SER A 256 -4.78 15.48 -1.61
CA SER A 256 -4.78 16.84 -1.07
C SER A 256 -6.07 17.58 -1.46
N TYR A 257 -6.50 17.47 -2.71
CA TYR A 257 -7.77 18.04 -3.17
C TYR A 257 -8.98 17.38 -2.51
N ARG A 258 -9.00 16.06 -2.34
CA ARG A 258 -10.13 15.36 -1.74
C ARG A 258 -10.26 15.57 -0.24
N TRP A 259 -9.15 15.65 0.49
CA TRP A 259 -9.15 15.75 1.94
C TRP A 259 -9.29 17.19 2.43
N PHE A 260 -8.73 18.16 1.70
CA PHE A 260 -8.61 19.54 2.18
C PHE A 260 -9.35 20.57 1.33
N ASN A 261 -10.03 20.16 0.25
CA ASN A 261 -10.87 21.06 -0.55
C ASN A 261 -12.36 20.71 -0.42
N VAL A 262 -13.22 21.66 -0.79
CA VAL A 262 -14.66 21.41 -0.95
C VAL A 262 -14.96 20.80 -2.33
N LYS A 263 -16.11 20.13 -2.44
CA LYS A 263 -16.58 19.59 -3.74
C LYS A 263 -16.64 20.71 -4.78
N ARG A 264 -16.03 20.49 -5.95
CA ARG A 264 -15.94 21.48 -7.05
C ARG A 264 -15.28 22.81 -6.64
N GLY A 265 -14.46 22.80 -5.59
CA GLY A 265 -13.76 23.98 -5.10
C GLY A 265 -12.80 24.57 -6.14
N ARG A 266 -12.44 25.83 -5.93
CA ARG A 266 -11.52 26.57 -6.78
C ARG A 266 -10.14 26.67 -6.13
N ILE A 267 -9.10 26.30 -6.87
CA ILE A 267 -7.73 26.15 -6.36
C ILE A 267 -6.86 27.27 -6.92
N LEU A 268 -6.07 27.89 -6.04
CA LEU A 268 -4.97 28.77 -6.41
C LEU A 268 -3.64 28.06 -6.19
N ASP A 269 -2.78 28.06 -7.20
CA ASP A 269 -1.38 27.64 -7.10
C ASP A 269 -0.45 28.79 -7.48
N PRO A 270 0.18 29.47 -6.50
CA PRO A 270 1.13 30.55 -6.78
C PRO A 270 2.49 30.07 -7.30
N PHE A 271 2.74 28.76 -7.36
CA PHE A 271 3.98 28.16 -7.87
C PHE A 271 3.64 26.96 -8.75
N ALA A 272 2.95 27.21 -9.86
CA ALA A 272 2.31 26.19 -10.69
C ALA A 272 3.28 25.10 -11.17
N GLY A 273 4.53 25.43 -11.49
CA GLY A 273 5.52 24.43 -11.84
C GLY A 273 5.07 23.63 -13.06
N GLY A 274 4.77 22.34 -12.90
CA GLY A 274 4.32 21.49 -14.00
C GLY A 274 2.80 21.23 -14.03
N SER A 275 2.33 20.73 -15.17
CA SER A 275 0.91 20.49 -15.50
C SER A 275 0.09 19.58 -14.56
N VAL A 276 0.72 18.75 -13.73
CA VAL A 276 0.04 17.72 -12.90
C VAL A 276 -1.15 18.30 -12.12
N ARG A 277 -0.92 19.39 -11.39
CA ARG A 277 -1.90 19.94 -10.44
C ARG A 277 -3.15 20.45 -11.13
N GLY A 278 -3.00 21.09 -12.29
CA GLY A 278 -4.11 21.56 -13.10
C GLY A 278 -4.90 20.43 -13.76
N ILE A 279 -4.22 19.41 -14.28
CA ILE A 279 -4.87 18.26 -14.92
C ILE A 279 -5.69 17.44 -13.91
N VAL A 280 -5.10 17.14 -12.75
CA VAL A 280 -5.79 16.41 -11.68
C VAL A 280 -7.01 17.19 -11.18
N ALA A 281 -6.88 18.52 -10.99
CA ALA A 281 -8.01 19.36 -10.57
C ALA A 281 -9.17 19.28 -11.58
N ALA A 282 -8.88 19.43 -12.88
CA ALA A 282 -9.89 19.35 -13.92
C ALA A 282 -10.58 17.98 -13.96
N LYS A 283 -9.82 16.87 -13.92
CA LYS A 283 -10.40 15.51 -13.88
C LYS A 283 -11.25 15.25 -12.63
N LEU A 284 -11.01 15.94 -11.52
CA LEU A 284 -11.83 15.89 -10.31
C LEU A 284 -13.01 16.88 -10.32
N GLY A 285 -13.21 17.62 -11.42
CA GLY A 285 -14.29 18.60 -11.56
C GLY A 285 -14.07 19.87 -10.72
N MET A 286 -12.81 20.23 -10.45
CA MET A 286 -12.41 21.43 -9.72
C MET A 286 -11.81 22.46 -10.67
N GLN A 287 -11.98 23.74 -10.34
CA GLN A 287 -11.39 24.84 -11.10
C GLN A 287 -9.98 25.14 -10.59
N TYR A 288 -9.01 25.29 -11.49
CA TYR A 288 -7.62 25.52 -11.14
C TYR A 288 -7.09 26.79 -11.78
N VAL A 289 -6.36 27.59 -11.00
CA VAL A 289 -5.60 28.75 -11.46
C VAL A 289 -4.17 28.63 -10.94
N GLY A 290 -3.22 28.45 -11.85
CA GLY A 290 -1.80 28.33 -11.54
C GLY A 290 -0.98 29.47 -12.14
N ASN A 291 -0.07 30.05 -11.36
CA ASN A 291 0.89 31.05 -11.85
C ASN A 291 2.32 30.50 -11.81
N ASP A 292 3.09 30.77 -12.85
CA ASP A 292 4.54 30.52 -12.88
C ASP A 292 5.30 31.70 -13.49
N LEU A 293 6.56 31.87 -13.12
CA LEU A 293 7.41 32.91 -13.68
C LEU A 293 7.85 32.58 -15.11
N ARG A 294 7.97 31.28 -15.43
CA ARG A 294 8.55 30.77 -16.67
C ARG A 294 7.48 30.55 -17.74
N THR A 295 7.50 31.41 -18.77
CA THR A 295 6.53 31.37 -19.87
C THR A 295 6.59 30.05 -20.63
N GLU A 296 7.78 29.50 -20.85
CA GLU A 296 7.99 28.24 -21.53
C GLU A 296 7.38 27.05 -20.78
N GLN A 297 7.39 27.09 -19.45
CA GLN A 297 6.75 26.09 -18.61
C GLN A 297 5.22 26.20 -18.72
N ILE A 298 4.67 27.41 -18.68
CA ILE A 298 3.23 27.63 -18.86
C ILE A 298 2.75 27.16 -20.24
N ILE A 299 3.52 27.41 -21.30
CA ILE A 299 3.19 26.93 -22.65
C ILE A 299 3.15 25.39 -22.68
N ALA A 300 4.14 24.72 -22.07
CA ALA A 300 4.17 23.27 -21.98
C ALA A 300 2.99 22.73 -21.17
N ASP A 301 2.64 23.38 -20.06
CA ASP A 301 1.54 22.98 -19.20
C ASP A 301 0.18 23.10 -19.89
N ILE A 302 -0.05 24.19 -20.62
CA ILE A 302 -1.26 24.38 -21.42
C ILE A 302 -1.37 23.30 -22.49
N GLN A 303 -0.26 22.99 -23.18
CA GLN A 303 -0.25 21.96 -24.22
C GLN A 303 -0.55 20.58 -23.64
N ASN A 304 0.11 20.18 -22.55
CA ASN A 304 -0.14 18.89 -21.92
C ASN A 304 -1.57 18.81 -21.34
N ALA A 305 -2.09 19.89 -20.76
CA ALA A 305 -3.47 19.94 -20.31
C ALA A 305 -4.46 19.72 -21.46
N LYS A 306 -4.24 20.33 -22.64
CA LYS A 306 -5.08 20.09 -23.83
C LYS A 306 -5.02 18.65 -24.31
N GLU A 307 -3.86 18.01 -24.25
CA GLU A 307 -3.70 16.59 -24.62
C GLU A 307 -4.45 15.66 -23.65
N CYS A 308 -4.32 15.87 -22.34
CA CYS A 308 -4.96 15.04 -21.32
C CYS A 308 -6.47 15.28 -21.16
N LEU A 309 -6.95 16.46 -21.57
CA LEU A 309 -8.31 16.94 -21.38
C LEU A 309 -8.99 17.28 -22.72
N PHE A 310 -8.62 16.59 -23.80
CA PHE A 310 -9.14 16.84 -25.14
C PHE A 310 -10.68 16.72 -25.25
N ASP A 311 -11.29 15.97 -24.34
CA ASP A 311 -12.72 15.70 -24.22
C ASP A 311 -13.45 16.66 -23.25
N PHE A 312 -12.75 17.64 -22.68
CA PHE A 312 -13.31 18.58 -21.71
C PHE A 312 -13.72 19.88 -22.39
N ASP A 313 -14.80 20.48 -21.90
CA ASP A 313 -15.21 21.83 -22.26
C ASP A 313 -14.12 22.85 -21.87
N THR A 314 -13.96 23.91 -22.65
CA THR A 314 -12.88 24.89 -22.47
C THR A 314 -12.93 25.62 -21.13
N ASP A 315 -14.12 25.79 -20.54
CA ASP A 315 -14.33 26.39 -19.22
C ASP A 315 -13.95 25.47 -18.05
N LYS A 316 -13.70 24.18 -18.32
CA LYS A 316 -13.23 23.19 -17.34
C LYS A 316 -11.73 22.96 -17.39
N LEU A 317 -11.03 23.54 -18.36
CA LEU A 317 -9.58 23.45 -18.47
C LEU A 317 -8.90 24.30 -17.36
N PRO A 318 -7.73 23.88 -16.87
CA PRO A 318 -6.94 24.69 -15.93
C PRO A 318 -6.51 26.00 -16.57
N ILE A 319 -6.57 27.08 -15.79
CA ILE A 319 -6.09 28.40 -16.20
C ILE A 319 -4.65 28.55 -15.70
N TYR A 320 -3.75 28.92 -16.61
CA TYR A 320 -2.36 29.19 -16.30
C TYR A 320 -2.01 30.63 -16.62
N THR A 321 -1.38 31.33 -15.68
CA THR A 321 -0.92 32.72 -15.83
C THR A 321 0.60 32.77 -15.74
N THR A 322 1.20 33.81 -16.31
CA THR A 322 2.66 34.02 -16.28
C THR A 322 3.00 35.31 -15.56
N GLY A 323 3.91 35.25 -14.58
CA GLY A 323 4.45 36.45 -13.92
C GLY A 323 5.04 36.18 -12.55
N ASP A 324 5.58 37.22 -11.92
CA ASP A 324 6.09 37.16 -10.55
C ASP A 324 4.92 37.03 -9.56
N SER A 325 4.87 35.93 -8.82
CA SER A 325 3.81 35.68 -7.83
C SER A 325 3.75 36.71 -6.71
N GLN A 326 4.80 37.53 -6.50
CA GLN A 326 4.70 38.70 -5.61
C GLN A 326 3.64 39.71 -6.08
N GLN A 327 3.22 39.65 -7.35
CA GLN A 327 2.18 40.45 -7.97
C GLN A 327 0.96 39.60 -8.36
N ILE A 328 0.75 38.44 -7.72
CA ILE A 328 -0.31 37.49 -8.10
C ILE A 328 -1.71 38.11 -8.15
N ASP A 329 -2.03 39.02 -7.24
CA ASP A 329 -3.28 39.78 -7.20
C ASP A 329 -3.47 40.68 -8.43
N GLU A 330 -2.41 41.32 -8.90
CA GLU A 330 -2.42 42.13 -10.12
C GLU A 330 -2.54 41.27 -11.38
N ILE A 331 -1.80 40.15 -11.43
CA ILE A 331 -1.86 39.17 -12.52
C ILE A 331 -3.29 38.65 -12.69
N LEU A 332 -3.93 38.20 -11.61
CA LEU A 332 -5.32 37.72 -11.68
C LEU A 332 -6.29 38.81 -12.15
N LYS A 333 -6.06 40.07 -11.76
CA LYS A 333 -6.87 41.20 -12.21
C LYS A 333 -6.72 41.46 -13.71
N ILE A 334 -5.49 41.43 -14.24
CA ILE A 334 -5.19 41.62 -15.67
C ILE A 334 -5.85 40.52 -16.50
N GLU A 335 -5.80 39.28 -16.01
CA GLU A 335 -6.39 38.10 -16.67
C GLU A 335 -7.92 37.99 -16.46
N ASN A 336 -8.56 38.99 -15.84
CA ASN A 336 -9.98 39.00 -15.49
C ASN A 336 -10.44 37.78 -14.65
N ILE A 337 -9.54 37.25 -13.82
CA ILE A 337 -9.81 36.12 -12.94
C ILE A 337 -10.32 36.68 -11.60
N THR A 338 -11.58 36.36 -11.27
CA THR A 338 -12.17 36.80 -10.00
C THR A 338 -11.38 36.24 -8.81
N PRO A 339 -10.91 37.07 -7.87
CA PRO A 339 -10.21 36.60 -6.67
C PRO A 339 -11.22 36.03 -5.69
N GLN A 340 -11.06 34.77 -5.26
CA GLN A 340 -11.71 34.08 -4.14
C GLN A 340 -11.54 32.57 -4.41
N PHE A 341 -10.76 31.89 -3.58
CA PHE A 341 -10.41 30.47 -3.76
C PHE A 341 -10.85 29.64 -2.55
N ASP A 342 -11.17 28.38 -2.80
CA ASP A 342 -11.53 27.39 -1.78
C ASP A 342 -10.33 26.58 -1.29
N MET A 343 -9.21 26.61 -2.01
CA MET A 343 -7.98 26.00 -1.56
C MET A 343 -6.79 26.75 -2.15
N ILE A 344 -5.71 26.86 -1.37
CA ILE A 344 -4.38 27.10 -1.95
C ILE A 344 -3.63 25.77 -1.90
N PHE A 345 -3.09 25.32 -3.02
CA PHE A 345 -2.26 24.11 -3.07
C PHE A 345 -1.00 24.36 -3.87
N SER A 346 0.17 24.14 -3.26
CA SER A 346 1.42 24.44 -3.94
C SER A 346 2.63 23.68 -3.41
N CYS A 347 3.73 23.78 -4.15
CA CYS A 347 5.05 23.27 -3.83
C CYS A 347 6.05 24.36 -4.22
N PRO A 348 6.48 25.21 -3.28
CA PRO A 348 7.30 26.37 -3.59
C PRO A 348 8.71 25.96 -4.04
N PRO A 349 9.42 26.87 -4.74
CA PRO A 349 10.82 26.65 -5.10
C PRO A 349 11.71 26.58 -3.85
N TYR A 350 12.76 25.76 -3.91
CA TYR A 350 13.76 25.64 -2.83
C TYR A 350 14.90 26.63 -3.05
N ALA A 351 15.04 27.62 -2.16
CA ALA A 351 16.16 28.55 -2.18
C ALA A 351 17.52 27.79 -2.20
N ASP A 352 18.48 28.30 -2.97
CA ASP A 352 19.85 27.76 -3.12
C ASP A 352 19.98 26.33 -3.71
N LEU A 353 18.88 25.60 -3.98
CA LEU A 353 18.93 24.18 -4.37
C LEU A 353 18.75 23.94 -5.87
N GLU A 354 17.85 24.69 -6.51
CA GLU A 354 17.53 24.57 -7.93
C GLU A 354 17.44 26.00 -8.49
N VAL A 355 18.36 26.37 -9.39
CA VAL A 355 18.25 27.62 -10.16
C VAL A 355 17.28 27.34 -11.31
N TYR A 356 16.10 27.94 -11.28
CA TYR A 356 15.04 27.67 -12.26
C TYR A 356 15.15 28.54 -13.51
N SER A 357 15.80 29.71 -13.42
CA SER A 357 16.12 30.61 -14.54
C SER A 357 17.20 31.62 -14.17
N ASP A 358 17.76 32.33 -15.14
CA ASP A 358 18.71 33.45 -14.90
C ASP A 358 18.01 34.79 -14.57
N ARG A 359 16.68 34.80 -14.41
CA ARG A 359 15.93 36.06 -14.25
C ARG A 359 16.15 36.65 -12.84
N PRO A 360 16.37 37.97 -12.70
CA PRO A 360 16.67 38.59 -11.40
C PRO A 360 15.51 38.55 -10.40
N ASN A 361 14.28 38.36 -10.87
CA ASN A 361 13.08 38.19 -10.06
C ASN A 361 12.73 36.72 -9.79
N ASP A 362 13.55 35.77 -10.23
CA ASP A 362 13.41 34.37 -9.85
C ASP A 362 13.81 34.18 -8.39
N LEU A 363 12.90 33.62 -7.59
CA LEU A 363 13.13 33.32 -6.17
C LEU A 363 14.38 32.47 -5.94
N SER A 364 14.76 31.62 -6.89
CA SER A 364 15.97 30.78 -6.79
C SER A 364 17.29 31.53 -6.89
N ASN A 365 17.27 32.76 -7.43
CA ASN A 365 18.47 33.61 -7.59
C ASN A 365 18.72 34.54 -6.40
N MET A 366 17.77 34.63 -5.47
CA MET A 366 17.83 35.54 -4.33
C MET A 366 18.66 34.94 -3.18
N ASP A 367 19.27 35.80 -2.36
CA ASP A 367 19.78 35.31 -1.08
C ASP A 367 18.62 34.83 -0.19
N TYR A 368 18.92 34.01 0.82
CA TYR A 368 17.86 33.39 1.63
C TYR A 368 16.93 34.41 2.33
N GLN A 369 17.43 35.58 2.74
CA GLN A 369 16.61 36.58 3.42
C GLN A 369 15.67 37.29 2.46
N GLN A 370 16.16 37.62 1.26
CA GLN A 370 15.35 38.16 0.18
C GLN A 370 14.30 37.14 -0.27
N PHE A 371 14.70 35.88 -0.44
CA PHE A 371 13.80 34.77 -0.77
C PHE A 371 12.66 34.64 0.25
N ILE A 372 12.96 34.58 1.56
CA ILE A 372 11.92 34.48 2.59
C ILE A 372 11.01 35.71 2.60
N SER A 373 11.55 36.90 2.33
CA SER A 373 10.75 38.13 2.26
C SER A 373 9.73 38.06 1.11
N ALA A 374 10.18 37.71 -0.10
CA ALA A 374 9.31 37.54 -1.26
C ALA A 374 8.32 36.38 -1.06
N TYR A 375 8.77 35.26 -0.51
CA TYR A 375 7.95 34.09 -0.18
C TYR A 375 6.80 34.45 0.77
N ARG A 376 7.07 35.25 1.81
CA ARG A 376 6.05 35.74 2.75
C ARG A 376 5.04 36.67 2.08
N ILE A 377 5.49 37.56 1.19
CA ILE A 377 4.59 38.44 0.41
C ILE A 377 3.62 37.61 -0.43
N ILE A 378 4.14 36.57 -1.10
CA ILE A 378 3.32 35.67 -1.93
C ILE A 378 2.27 34.96 -1.06
N ILE A 379 2.70 34.35 0.04
CA ILE A 379 1.78 33.68 0.99
C ILE A 379 0.72 34.64 1.50
N GLU A 380 1.11 35.86 1.91
CA GLU A 380 0.17 36.86 2.42
C GLU A 380 -0.90 37.19 1.37
N LYS A 381 -0.49 37.46 0.12
CA LYS A 381 -1.41 37.75 -0.99
C LYS A 381 -2.32 36.56 -1.30
N SER A 382 -1.76 35.35 -1.36
CA SER A 382 -2.57 34.13 -1.55
C SER A 382 -3.59 33.95 -0.42
N CYS A 383 -3.19 34.12 0.84
CA CYS A 383 -4.07 33.98 2.01
C CYS A 383 -5.20 35.02 2.03
N LYS A 384 -4.97 36.23 1.52
CA LYS A 384 -6.04 37.24 1.34
C LYS A 384 -7.11 36.79 0.34
N MET A 385 -6.73 35.98 -0.64
CA MET A 385 -7.65 35.44 -1.66
C MET A 385 -8.28 34.09 -1.27
N LEU A 386 -7.83 33.45 -0.19
CA LEU A 386 -8.45 32.25 0.36
C LEU A 386 -9.71 32.62 1.15
N LYS A 387 -10.83 31.95 0.88
CA LYS A 387 -12.06 32.10 1.67
C LYS A 387 -11.85 31.63 3.12
N ASN A 388 -12.68 32.10 4.04
CA ASN A 388 -12.72 31.53 5.39
C ASN A 388 -13.23 30.08 5.35
N ASN A 389 -12.88 29.33 6.37
CA ASN A 389 -13.18 27.93 6.59
C ASN A 389 -12.64 27.04 5.45
N ARG A 390 -11.40 27.30 5.04
CA ARG A 390 -10.69 26.62 3.95
C ARG A 390 -9.25 26.32 4.30
N PHE A 391 -8.64 25.42 3.53
CA PHE A 391 -7.26 25.02 3.71
C PHE A 391 -6.29 25.65 2.70
N ALA A 392 -5.09 25.94 3.18
CA ALA A 392 -3.89 26.05 2.35
C ALA A 392 -3.01 24.82 2.62
N VAL A 393 -2.53 24.14 1.57
CA VAL A 393 -1.69 22.95 1.70
C VAL A 393 -0.40 23.14 0.90
N PHE A 394 0.74 23.04 1.58
CA PHE A 394 2.06 23.29 1.01
C PHE A 394 2.96 22.07 1.18
N VAL A 395 3.57 21.61 0.07
CA VAL A 395 4.54 20.53 0.08
C VAL A 395 5.95 21.12 0.11
N VAL A 396 6.67 20.94 1.22
CA VAL A 396 7.99 21.54 1.45
C VAL A 396 9.00 20.55 2.04
N GLY A 397 10.19 20.52 1.46
CA GLY A 397 11.40 19.97 2.05
C GLY A 397 12.26 21.04 2.69
N ASP A 398 12.66 20.84 3.95
CA ASP A 398 13.78 21.60 4.53
C ASP A 398 15.06 21.52 3.69
N ILE A 399 15.78 22.63 3.67
CA ILE A 399 16.94 22.92 2.83
C ILE A 399 18.16 23.21 3.68
N ARG A 400 19.34 22.88 3.16
CA ARG A 400 20.60 23.14 3.86
C ARG A 400 21.35 24.29 3.19
N ASP A 401 21.99 25.13 3.99
CA ASP A 401 22.85 26.20 3.51
C ASP A 401 24.14 25.64 2.86
N LYS A 402 25.01 26.53 2.35
CA LYS A 402 26.30 26.17 1.74
C LYS A 402 27.27 25.46 2.70
N LYS A 403 27.08 25.59 4.02
CA LYS A 403 27.82 24.85 5.07
C LYS A 403 27.17 23.48 5.38
N GLY A 404 25.99 23.26 4.83
CA GLY A 404 25.18 22.06 4.95
C GLY A 404 24.42 21.96 6.27
N VAL A 405 24.12 23.09 6.92
CA VAL A 405 23.24 23.22 8.09
C VAL A 405 21.81 23.51 7.61
N TYR A 406 20.79 22.94 8.25
CA TYR A 406 19.39 23.24 7.88
C TYR A 406 19.08 24.72 8.10
N ARG A 407 18.33 25.30 7.16
CA ARG A 407 17.83 26.68 7.27
C ARG A 407 16.53 26.77 8.06
N ASN A 408 15.89 25.63 8.37
CA ASN A 408 14.57 25.55 8.98
C ASN A 408 13.45 26.12 8.08
N PHE A 409 13.53 25.83 6.78
CA PHE A 409 12.57 26.35 5.81
C PHE A 409 11.13 25.87 6.08
N VAL A 410 10.99 24.68 6.67
CA VAL A 410 9.68 24.17 7.14
C VAL A 410 9.11 25.08 8.21
N GLY A 411 9.91 25.44 9.22
CA GLY A 411 9.51 26.39 10.26
C GLY A 411 9.19 27.78 9.72
N ASP A 412 9.98 28.27 8.74
CA ASP A 412 9.71 29.56 8.08
C ASP A 412 8.39 29.54 7.30
N THR A 413 8.06 28.41 6.66
CA THR A 413 6.78 28.19 5.97
C THR A 413 5.63 28.21 6.96
N ILE A 414 5.73 27.47 8.07
CA ILE A 414 4.72 27.47 9.14
C ILE A 414 4.49 28.89 9.63
N LYS A 415 5.59 29.61 9.94
CA LYS A 415 5.52 30.98 10.42
C LYS A 415 4.87 31.93 9.41
N ALA A 416 5.16 31.79 8.12
CA ALA A 416 4.56 32.64 7.09
C ALA A 416 3.02 32.51 7.04
N PHE A 417 2.49 31.29 7.18
CA PHE A 417 1.04 31.08 7.23
C PHE A 417 0.42 31.51 8.55
N THR A 418 1.04 31.21 9.69
CA THR A 418 0.50 31.61 11.00
C THR A 418 0.51 33.12 11.20
N ASP A 419 1.52 33.82 10.66
CA ASP A 419 1.55 35.29 10.67
C ASP A 419 0.41 35.91 9.82
N CYS A 420 -0.16 35.14 8.88
CA CYS A 420 -1.35 35.51 8.10
C CYS A 420 -2.69 35.13 8.80
N GLY A 421 -2.63 34.59 10.02
CA GLY A 421 -3.80 34.19 10.80
C GLY A 421 -4.36 32.81 10.47
N LEU A 422 -3.63 31.96 9.73
CA LEU A 422 -4.02 30.57 9.54
C LEU A 422 -3.51 29.68 10.68
N GLN A 423 -4.28 28.67 11.06
CA GLN A 423 -3.92 27.69 12.06
C GLN A 423 -3.08 26.58 11.43
N TYR A 424 -1.95 26.22 12.04
CA TYR A 424 -1.17 25.05 11.63
C TYR A 424 -1.92 23.77 12.04
N TYR A 425 -2.52 23.09 11.06
CA TYR A 425 -3.58 22.10 11.32
C TYR A 425 -3.11 20.66 11.19
N ASN A 426 -2.49 20.30 10.05
CA ASN A 426 -1.90 18.96 9.85
C ASN A 426 -0.46 19.04 9.35
N HIS A 427 0.34 18.07 9.78
CA HIS A 427 1.67 17.80 9.27
C HIS A 427 1.74 16.35 8.80
N LEU A 428 1.84 16.15 7.49
CA LEU A 428 2.03 14.83 6.90
C LEU A 428 3.45 14.67 6.35
N ILE A 429 3.96 13.44 6.36
CA ILE A 429 5.27 13.06 5.85
C ILE A 429 5.06 12.25 4.56
N LEU A 430 5.44 12.84 3.43
CA LEU A 430 5.46 12.15 2.14
C LEU A 430 6.79 11.40 2.01
N VAL A 431 6.77 10.08 2.10
CA VAL A 431 7.96 9.24 1.95
C VAL A 431 8.31 9.09 0.48
N ASN A 432 9.44 9.62 0.04
CA ASN A 432 9.91 9.59 -1.33
C ASN A 432 10.69 8.30 -1.66
N GLN A 433 10.91 8.05 -2.95
CA GLN A 433 11.76 6.98 -3.43
C GLN A 433 13.22 7.18 -2.99
N ILE A 434 13.92 6.09 -2.64
CA ILE A 434 15.30 6.15 -2.15
C ILE A 434 16.29 6.38 -3.31
N ASN A 435 16.07 5.73 -4.47
CA ASN A 435 16.88 5.85 -5.69
C ASN A 435 18.40 5.88 -5.40
N SER A 436 19.14 6.78 -6.07
CA SER A 436 20.59 6.94 -5.91
C SER A 436 21.04 7.46 -4.53
N LEU A 437 20.11 7.82 -3.62
CA LEU A 437 20.47 8.25 -2.27
C LEU A 437 21.14 7.14 -1.47
N ALA A 438 20.71 5.88 -1.61
CA ALA A 438 21.30 4.74 -0.92
C ALA A 438 22.81 4.59 -1.23
N ILE A 439 23.19 4.85 -2.47
CA ILE A 439 24.58 4.79 -2.92
C ILE A 439 25.40 5.95 -2.34
N ARG A 440 24.82 7.16 -2.34
CA ARG A 440 25.53 8.39 -1.95
C ARG A 440 25.63 8.59 -0.44
N ILE A 441 24.70 8.02 0.34
CA ILE A 441 24.56 8.40 1.74
C ILE A 441 25.68 7.86 2.63
N ARG A 442 26.26 6.69 2.31
CA ARG A 442 27.34 6.09 3.12
C ARG A 442 28.51 7.06 3.31
N ARG A 443 29.08 7.58 2.22
CA ARG A 443 30.17 8.57 2.28
C ARG A 443 29.75 9.87 2.96
N LYS A 444 28.55 10.39 2.65
CA LYS A 444 28.08 11.67 3.23
C LYS A 444 27.84 11.57 4.74
N PHE A 445 27.23 10.47 5.20
CA PHE A 445 26.97 10.21 6.61
C PHE A 445 28.27 9.93 7.39
N GLN A 446 29.21 9.18 6.80
CA GLN A 446 30.54 9.03 7.39
C GLN A 446 31.22 10.39 7.55
N ALA A 447 31.22 11.22 6.51
CA ALA A 447 31.95 12.49 6.51
C ALA A 447 31.36 13.59 7.41
N SER A 448 30.05 13.56 7.65
CA SER A 448 29.36 14.72 8.24
C SER A 448 28.19 14.36 9.15
N ARG A 449 27.92 13.07 9.37
CA ARG A 449 26.76 12.55 10.12
C ARG A 449 25.41 13.07 9.61
N LYS A 450 25.36 13.54 8.35
CA LYS A 450 24.14 14.01 7.71
C LYS A 450 23.36 12.83 7.17
N ALA A 451 22.18 12.59 7.74
CA ALA A 451 21.23 11.59 7.25
C ALA A 451 20.69 11.97 5.85
N GLY A 452 20.33 10.94 5.09
CA GLY A 452 19.76 11.11 3.76
C GLY A 452 18.29 11.44 3.90
N LYS A 453 17.85 12.58 3.36
CA LYS A 453 16.45 12.96 3.39
C LYS A 453 15.67 12.15 2.36
N THR A 454 14.71 11.36 2.83
CA THR A 454 13.86 10.48 2.03
C THR A 454 12.39 10.88 2.11
N HIS A 455 12.08 12.10 2.55
CA HIS A 455 10.71 12.58 2.70
C HIS A 455 10.57 14.07 2.43
N GLN A 456 9.34 14.50 2.19
CA GLN A 456 8.90 15.90 2.19
C GLN A 456 7.79 16.08 3.24
N ASN A 457 7.56 17.31 3.65
CA ASN A 457 6.49 17.66 4.57
C ASN A 457 5.31 18.22 3.77
N VAL A 458 4.12 17.70 4.02
CA VAL A 458 2.86 18.24 3.51
C VAL A 458 2.21 18.96 4.69
N LEU A 459 2.27 20.28 4.66
CA LEU A 459 1.76 21.14 5.73
C LEU A 459 0.37 21.62 5.33
N ALA A 460 -0.64 21.37 6.16
CA ALA A 460 -2.00 21.90 5.97
C ALA A 460 -2.28 22.98 7.01
N PHE A 461 -2.78 24.12 6.53
CA PHE A 461 -3.12 25.28 7.33
C PHE A 461 -4.60 25.60 7.14
N TYR A 462 -5.30 25.88 8.23
CA TYR A 462 -6.73 26.18 8.20
C TYR A 462 -7.00 27.66 8.45
N LYS A 463 -7.82 28.29 7.60
CA LYS A 463 -8.24 29.69 7.77
C LYS A 463 -9.61 29.75 8.41
N GLY A 464 -9.68 29.91 9.74
CA GLY A 464 -10.93 29.95 10.49
C GLY A 464 -10.81 29.20 11.81
N GLU A 465 -11.93 28.98 12.48
CA GLU A 465 -11.99 28.24 13.75
C GLU A 465 -12.42 26.77 13.50
N PRO A 466 -11.66 25.77 13.99
CA PRO A 466 -11.92 24.34 13.73
C PRO A 466 -13.33 23.88 14.10
N GLU A 467 -13.98 24.51 15.07
CA GLU A 467 -15.34 24.21 15.52
C GLU A 467 -16.39 24.43 14.42
N GLU A 468 -16.10 25.26 13.41
CA GLU A 468 -17.00 25.53 12.28
C GLU A 468 -16.88 24.48 11.15
N MET A 469 -15.92 23.55 11.23
CA MET A 469 -15.60 22.58 10.18
C MET A 469 -16.61 21.43 10.00
N PRO A 470 -17.18 20.80 11.06
CA PRO A 470 -18.08 19.65 10.92
C PRO A 470 -19.40 19.93 10.18
N ALA A 471 -19.79 21.20 10.03
CA ALA A 471 -20.98 21.60 9.28
C ALA A 471 -20.78 21.59 7.75
N MET A 472 -19.52 21.51 7.28
CA MET A 472 -19.16 21.74 5.88
C MET A 472 -18.76 20.48 5.09
N PHE A 473 -18.17 19.49 5.76
CA PHE A 473 -17.80 18.22 5.15
C PHE A 473 -18.90 17.19 5.47
N GLU A 474 -19.45 16.52 4.46
CA GLU A 474 -20.47 15.48 4.65
C GLU A 474 -20.04 14.54 5.77
N GLN A 475 -20.88 14.39 6.80
CA GLN A 475 -20.63 13.42 7.87
C GLN A 475 -20.54 12.03 7.24
N ILE A 476 -19.33 11.54 7.04
CA ILE A 476 -19.09 10.11 6.83
C ILE A 476 -19.65 9.46 8.10
N ASN A 477 -20.60 8.54 7.95
CA ASN A 477 -21.37 7.92 9.04
C ASN A 477 -20.43 7.14 10.00
N MET A 478 -19.75 7.86 10.91
CA MET A 478 -18.74 7.30 11.84
C MET A 478 -19.34 6.58 13.04
N LYS A 479 -20.66 6.71 13.29
CA LYS A 479 -21.29 6.22 14.52
C LYS A 479 -21.18 4.70 14.72
N LYS A 480 -20.98 3.90 13.67
CA LYS A 480 -20.80 2.44 13.78
C LYS A 480 -19.34 1.99 13.85
N ALA A 481 -18.38 2.77 13.34
CA ALA A 481 -16.97 2.39 13.29
C ALA A 481 -16.25 2.55 14.64
N ILE A 482 -16.70 3.52 15.46
CA ILE A 482 -16.05 3.88 16.74
C ILE A 482 -16.28 2.82 17.83
N GLU A 483 -17.40 2.08 17.80
CA GLU A 483 -17.69 1.05 18.81
C GLU A 483 -16.87 -0.24 18.63
N GLN A 484 -16.40 -0.55 17.42
CA GLN A 484 -15.62 -1.76 17.14
C GLN A 484 -14.10 -1.57 17.18
N PHE A 485 -13.59 -0.34 17.04
CA PHE A 485 -12.14 -0.07 17.02
C PHE A 485 -11.43 -0.35 18.36
N ASN A 486 -12.16 -0.56 19.46
CA ASN A 486 -11.60 -0.82 20.78
C ASN A 486 -11.21 -2.30 21.05
N LYS A 487 -11.19 -3.18 20.04
CA LYS A 487 -10.87 -4.62 20.24
C LYS A 487 -9.65 -5.19 19.50
N SER A 488 -8.93 -4.43 18.68
CA SER A 488 -7.67 -4.88 18.08
C SER A 488 -6.54 -3.87 18.32
N ARG A 489 -5.77 -4.09 19.39
CA ARG A 489 -4.43 -3.52 19.51
C ARG A 489 -3.43 -4.63 19.28
N GLU A 490 -2.83 -4.65 18.11
CA GLU A 490 -1.47 -5.11 17.91
C GLU A 490 -0.90 -4.45 16.64
N ASN A 491 0.28 -3.87 16.79
CA ASN A 491 1.10 -3.14 15.81
C ASN A 491 0.62 -1.75 15.39
N THR A 492 0.86 -0.77 16.28
CA THR A 492 1.23 0.57 15.84
C THR A 492 2.74 0.66 15.93
N GLU A 493 3.43 0.67 14.78
CA GLU A 493 4.79 1.17 14.71
C GLU A 493 4.72 2.66 15.08
N ILE A 494 5.00 2.96 16.35
CA ILE A 494 5.07 4.32 16.84
C ILE A 494 6.26 4.96 16.16
N HIS A 495 6.01 5.99 15.35
CA HIS A 495 7.07 6.80 14.75
C HIS A 495 7.46 7.91 15.72
N GLU A 496 8.75 8.05 15.99
CA GLU A 496 9.32 9.11 16.83
C GLU A 496 10.07 10.12 15.94
N GLU A 497 9.84 11.42 16.16
CA GLU A 497 10.67 12.47 15.56
C GLU A 497 11.99 12.60 16.33
N VAL A 498 13.10 12.22 15.71
CA VAL A 498 14.44 12.37 16.30
C VAL A 498 15.09 13.66 15.80
N ILE A 499 15.23 14.64 16.69
CA ILE A 499 15.92 15.91 16.41
C ILE A 499 17.35 15.82 16.95
N CYS A 500 18.34 16.10 16.10
CA CYS A 500 19.76 16.02 16.44
C CYS A 500 20.43 17.41 16.40
N PHE A 501 21.15 17.75 17.47
CA PHE A 501 21.94 18.99 17.57
C PHE A 501 23.42 18.65 17.75
N TYR A 502 24.30 19.45 17.15
CA TYR A 502 25.76 19.32 17.28
C TYR A 502 26.39 20.66 17.68
N LYS A 503 27.27 20.63 18.68
CA LYS A 503 28.01 21.80 19.18
C LYS A 503 29.46 21.73 18.71
N GLY A 504 29.76 22.35 17.58
CA GLY A 504 31.11 22.36 16.98
C GLY A 504 31.08 22.69 15.50
N ASN A 505 32.22 22.60 14.80
CA ASN A 505 32.29 22.78 13.35
C ASN A 505 32.09 21.43 12.63
N ILE A 506 31.22 21.42 11.61
CA ILE A 506 30.88 20.21 10.82
C ILE A 506 32.13 19.62 10.14
N SER A 507 33.12 20.45 9.77
CA SER A 507 34.35 19.97 9.13
C SER A 507 35.19 19.04 10.00
N ASP A 508 35.03 19.10 11.32
CA ASP A 508 35.86 18.37 12.28
C ASP A 508 35.24 17.02 12.71
N ILE A 509 33.99 16.75 12.30
CA ILE A 509 33.25 15.53 12.68
C ILE A 509 34.04 14.24 12.41
N ASN A 510 34.74 14.14 11.27
CA ASN A 510 35.55 12.96 10.97
C ASN A 510 36.74 12.77 11.92
N LYS A 511 37.36 13.87 12.34
CA LYS A 511 38.49 13.83 13.28
C LYS A 511 38.01 13.49 14.69
N GLU A 512 36.86 14.04 15.08
CA GLU A 512 36.31 13.89 16.42
C GLU A 512 35.62 12.53 16.65
N PHE A 513 34.88 12.02 15.66
CA PHE A 513 34.06 10.81 15.80
C PHE A 513 34.57 9.60 15.03
N GLY A 514 35.63 9.74 14.23
CA GLY A 514 36.14 8.66 13.39
C GLY A 514 35.14 8.11 12.36
N ASN A 515 35.45 6.95 11.77
CA ASN A 515 34.55 6.26 10.84
C ASN A 515 33.46 5.51 11.61
N VAL A 516 32.23 5.52 11.08
CA VAL A 516 31.15 4.64 11.59
C VAL A 516 31.53 3.19 11.29
N ILE A 517 31.62 2.37 12.33
CA ILE A 517 31.80 0.92 12.19
C ILE A 517 30.49 0.38 11.62
N SER A 518 30.52 -0.09 10.37
CA SER A 518 29.47 -0.96 9.85
C SER A 518 29.84 -2.37 10.26
N ASP A 519 29.02 -3.01 11.10
CA ASP A 519 29.19 -4.43 11.45
C ASP A 519 28.97 -5.29 10.19
N ASP A 520 30.02 -5.45 9.40
CA ASP A 520 30.12 -6.41 8.31
C ASP A 520 31.10 -7.52 8.73
N ASN A 521 30.73 -8.36 9.73
CA ASN A 521 30.99 -9.82 9.77
C ASN A 521 30.62 -10.49 11.12
N PRO A 522 29.75 -11.51 11.15
CA PRO A 522 29.63 -12.42 12.28
C PRO A 522 30.46 -13.69 12.04
N GLU A 523 31.75 -13.60 11.71
CA GLU A 523 32.58 -14.81 11.57
C GLU A 523 34.09 -14.51 11.60
N THR A 524 34.66 -14.34 12.79
CA THR A 524 36.06 -14.66 13.03
C THR A 524 36.20 -15.43 14.34
N LYS A 525 36.24 -16.75 14.15
CA LYS A 525 36.70 -17.80 15.05
C LYS A 525 37.77 -17.29 16.03
N VAL A 526 37.43 -17.29 17.31
CA VAL A 526 38.42 -17.48 18.38
C VAL A 526 38.81 -18.96 18.34
N SER A 527 39.87 -19.28 17.60
CA SER A 527 40.55 -20.57 17.66
C SER A 527 41.98 -20.38 18.14
N GLY A 528 42.28 -20.97 19.30
CA GLY A 528 43.60 -21.50 19.67
C GLY A 528 44.73 -20.48 19.85
N ASN A 529 45.05 -20.04 21.08
CA ASN A 529 45.96 -20.71 22.02
C ASN A 529 47.43 -20.74 21.53
N THR A 530 48.32 -19.98 22.18
CA THR A 530 49.51 -20.46 22.94
C THR A 530 50.53 -19.34 23.19
N ASP A 531 50.85 -19.16 24.48
CA ASP A 531 52.14 -18.85 25.10
C ASP A 531 53.15 -17.90 24.42
N THR A 532 53.54 -16.84 25.13
CA THR A 532 54.84 -16.79 25.85
C THR A 532 55.03 -15.49 26.66
N ASN A 533 54.95 -15.66 27.99
CA ASN A 533 55.85 -15.20 29.04
C ASN A 533 56.63 -13.85 28.99
N LEU A 534 56.53 -13.14 30.12
CA LEU A 534 57.58 -12.44 30.93
C LEU A 534 58.24 -11.21 30.25
N GLU A 535 58.32 -10.02 30.85
CA GLU A 535 58.39 -9.56 32.26
C GLU A 535 57.45 -8.39 32.56
#